data_AF-A0A939VBA7-F1
#
_entry.id   AF-A0A939VBA7-F1
#
_cell.length_a   1.000
_cell.length_b   1.000
_cell.length_c   1.000
_cell.angle_alpha   90.00
_cell.angle_beta   90.00
_cell.angle_gamma   90.00
#
_symmetry.space_group_name_H-M   'P 1'
#
loop_
_entity.id
_entity.type
_entity.pdbx_description
1 polymer ?
#
loop_
_entity_poly.entity_id
_entity_poly.type
_entity_poly.pdbx_seq_one_letter_code
_entity_poly.pdbx_strand_id
1 'polypeptide(L)'
;LFFLKGEKGAELDNSVKQQEIYDQMGPETPSWEKLVQKTYITYTKQQERRTPQFQNLMAKLKEKYGNANNTPADIREEIHRESLKVMKYNFMLVFNFRTPFLFLFCLLDIPVLYFLFEIIVISLIEYYAIHRHEAFCKRIAQSIK
;
A
#
# COMPACT_ATOMS: atom_id res chain seq x y z
N LEU A 1 11.23 0.13 -3.26
CA LEU A 1 11.83 -0.95 -4.08
C LEU A 1 11.49 -0.81 -5.56
N PHE A 2 10.25 -0.47 -5.93
CA PHE A 2 9.82 -0.31 -7.33
C PHE A 2 10.76 0.51 -8.22
N PHE A 3 11.08 1.73 -7.81
CA PHE A 3 11.97 2.59 -8.59
C PHE A 3 13.47 2.30 -8.40
N LEU A 4 13.85 1.45 -7.43
CA LEU A 4 15.24 1.08 -7.15
C LEU A 4 15.65 -0.22 -7.86
N LYS A 5 14.75 -1.22 -7.91
CA LYS A 5 14.97 -2.54 -8.51
C LYS A 5 14.33 -2.70 -9.90
N GLY A 6 13.54 -1.73 -10.35
CA GLY A 6 12.78 -1.79 -11.61
C GLY A 6 11.57 -2.73 -11.55
N GLU A 7 10.71 -2.71 -12.57
CA GLU A 7 9.45 -3.48 -12.60
C GLU A 7 9.62 -4.98 -12.32
N LYS A 8 10.69 -5.61 -12.82
CA LYS A 8 10.94 -7.05 -12.64
C LYS A 8 11.42 -7.43 -11.25
N GLY A 9 12.00 -6.48 -10.51
CA GLY A 9 12.49 -6.69 -9.14
C GLY A 9 11.59 -6.09 -8.08
N ALA A 10 10.40 -5.65 -8.47
CA ALA A 10 9.48 -4.92 -7.62
C ALA A 10 8.17 -5.67 -7.47
N GLU A 11 7.81 -5.97 -6.22
CA GLU A 11 6.59 -6.66 -5.80
C GLU A 11 5.34 -5.76 -5.89
N LEU A 12 5.34 -4.74 -6.77
CA LEU A 12 4.18 -3.87 -6.90
C LEU A 12 3.10 -4.58 -7.71
N ASP A 13 2.13 -5.13 -6.99
CA ASP A 13 0.97 -5.80 -7.56
C ASP A 13 -0.11 -4.82 -8.04
N ASN A 14 -0.93 -5.29 -8.97
CA ASN A 14 -2.08 -4.56 -9.50
C ASN A 14 -3.28 -5.52 -9.61
N SER A 15 -4.48 -5.03 -9.32
CA SER A 15 -5.70 -5.84 -9.36
C SER A 15 -5.97 -6.46 -10.72
N VAL A 16 -5.58 -5.81 -11.82
CA VAL A 16 -5.70 -6.31 -13.20
C VAL A 16 -4.80 -7.53 -13.39
N LYS A 17 -3.51 -7.45 -13.01
CA LYS A 17 -2.59 -8.59 -13.10
C LYS A 17 -3.06 -9.76 -12.24
N GLN A 18 -3.59 -9.48 -11.04
CA GLN A 18 -4.10 -10.50 -10.15
C GLN A 18 -5.39 -11.15 -10.69
N GLN A 19 -6.21 -10.39 -11.42
CA GLN A 19 -7.37 -10.93 -12.15
C GLN A 19 -6.92 -11.81 -13.31
N GLU A 20 -5.92 -11.41 -14.09
CA GLU A 20 -5.36 -12.25 -15.16
C GLU A 20 -4.83 -13.59 -14.64
N ILE A 21 -4.13 -13.58 -13.49
CA ILE A 21 -3.67 -14.80 -12.81
C ILE A 21 -4.86 -15.69 -12.44
N TYR A 22 -5.94 -15.10 -11.91
CA TYR A 22 -7.15 -15.85 -11.58
C TYR A 22 -7.86 -16.43 -12.80
N ASP A 23 -7.94 -15.67 -13.89
CA ASP A 23 -8.57 -16.08 -15.14
C ASP A 23 -7.79 -17.21 -15.83
N GLN A 24 -6.47 -17.27 -15.61
CA GLN A 24 -5.59 -18.36 -16.06
C GLN A 24 -5.68 -19.62 -15.18
N MET A 25 -6.34 -19.57 -14.01
CA MET A 25 -6.48 -20.74 -13.15
C MET A 25 -7.41 -21.77 -13.80
N GLY A 26 -6.84 -22.92 -14.15
CA GLY A 26 -7.56 -24.02 -14.78
C GLY A 26 -8.64 -24.64 -13.89
N PRO A 27 -9.49 -25.52 -14.45
CA PRO A 27 -10.49 -26.28 -13.69
C PRO A 27 -9.84 -27.20 -12.63
N GLU A 28 -8.60 -27.63 -12.85
CA GLU A 28 -7.80 -28.47 -11.93
C GLU A 28 -7.32 -27.73 -10.67
N THR A 29 -7.33 -26.39 -10.67
CA THR A 29 -6.89 -25.61 -9.52
C THR A 29 -7.87 -25.79 -8.35
N PRO A 30 -7.40 -26.16 -7.14
CA PRO A 30 -8.27 -26.37 -5.99
C PRO A 30 -9.16 -25.16 -5.68
N SER A 31 -10.42 -25.42 -5.29
CA SER A 31 -11.40 -24.36 -5.01
C SER A 31 -10.95 -23.37 -3.92
N TRP A 32 -10.11 -23.80 -2.98
CA TRP A 32 -9.58 -22.94 -1.92
C TRP A 32 -8.52 -21.96 -2.44
N GLU A 33 -7.66 -22.37 -3.38
CA GLU A 33 -6.68 -21.48 -4.01
C GLU A 33 -7.39 -20.37 -4.80
N LYS A 34 -8.44 -20.74 -5.53
CA LYS A 34 -9.30 -19.77 -6.23
C LYS A 34 -9.93 -18.79 -5.25
N LEU A 35 -10.40 -19.25 -4.08
CA LEU A 35 -10.97 -18.37 -3.06
C LEU A 35 -9.93 -17.40 -2.48
N VAL A 36 -8.72 -17.89 -2.19
CA VAL A 36 -7.60 -17.06 -1.71
C VAL A 36 -7.27 -15.99 -2.75
N GLN A 37 -7.12 -16.37 -4.02
CA GLN A 37 -6.82 -15.43 -5.10
C GLN A 37 -7.92 -14.40 -5.29
N LYS A 38 -9.19 -14.81 -5.23
CA LYS A 38 -10.33 -13.89 -5.32
C LYS A 38 -10.35 -12.88 -4.16
N THR A 39 -9.99 -13.32 -2.97
CA THR A 39 -9.86 -12.46 -1.79
C THR A 39 -8.70 -11.47 -1.98
N TYR A 40 -7.57 -11.94 -2.50
CA TYR A 40 -6.42 -11.10 -2.82
C TYR A 40 -6.75 -10.02 -3.85
N ILE A 41 -7.45 -10.37 -4.94
CA ILE A 41 -7.93 -9.39 -5.94
C ILE A 41 -8.81 -8.32 -5.28
N THR A 42 -9.73 -8.74 -4.41
CA THR A 42 -10.65 -7.81 -3.74
C THR A 42 -9.90 -6.85 -2.82
N TYR A 43 -8.92 -7.38 -2.07
CA TYR A 43 -8.02 -6.59 -1.24
C TYR A 43 -7.22 -5.57 -2.05
N THR A 44 -6.60 -5.99 -3.17
CA THR A 44 -5.83 -5.09 -4.04
C THR A 44 -6.72 -4.02 -4.69
N LYS A 45 -7.94 -4.36 -5.13
CA LYS A 45 -8.92 -3.37 -5.61
C LYS A 45 -9.26 -2.34 -4.54
N GLN A 46 -9.40 -2.77 -3.28
CA GLN A 46 -9.68 -1.84 -2.19
C GLN A 46 -8.49 -0.93 -1.90
N GLN A 47 -7.25 -1.45 -1.95
CA GLN A 47 -6.04 -0.63 -1.84
C GLN A 47 -5.93 0.42 -2.94
N GLU A 48 -6.19 0.04 -4.19
CA GLU A 48 -6.15 0.96 -5.34
C GLU A 48 -7.21 2.06 -5.21
N ARG A 49 -8.42 1.72 -4.72
CA ARG A 49 -9.48 2.71 -4.46
C ARG A 49 -9.13 3.67 -3.33
N ARG A 50 -8.36 3.23 -2.32
CA ARG A 50 -7.87 4.09 -1.23
C ARG A 50 -6.68 4.96 -1.63
N THR A 51 -6.04 4.68 -2.77
CA THR A 51 -4.82 5.36 -3.24
C THR A 51 -4.92 5.91 -4.67
N PRO A 52 -5.98 6.68 -5.02
CA PRO A 52 -6.23 7.12 -6.39
C PRO A 52 -5.13 8.01 -7.00
N GLN A 53 -4.48 8.87 -6.22
CA GLN A 53 -3.41 9.75 -6.67
C GLN A 53 -2.13 8.96 -6.97
N PHE A 54 -1.87 7.90 -6.20
CA PHE A 54 -0.81 6.96 -6.54
C PHE A 54 -1.06 6.26 -7.88
N GLN A 55 -2.30 5.80 -8.13
CA GLN A 55 -2.65 5.21 -9.43
C GLN A 55 -2.47 6.21 -10.57
N ASN A 56 -2.87 7.47 -10.37
CA ASN A 56 -2.66 8.55 -11.35
C ASN A 56 -1.16 8.78 -11.62
N LEU A 57 -0.35 8.89 -10.56
CA LEU A 57 1.09 9.06 -10.67
C LEU A 57 1.73 7.92 -11.47
N MET A 58 1.39 6.68 -11.14
CA MET A 58 1.91 5.49 -11.82
C MET A 58 1.50 5.45 -13.30
N ALA A 59 0.26 5.82 -13.63
CA ALA A 59 -0.20 5.92 -15.00
C ALA A 59 0.58 6.97 -15.80
N LYS A 60 0.77 8.18 -15.24
CA LYS A 60 1.56 9.25 -15.88
C LYS A 60 3.03 8.87 -16.09
N LEU A 61 3.63 8.22 -15.10
CA LEU A 61 5.02 7.75 -15.21
C LEU A 61 5.15 6.69 -16.31
N LYS A 62 4.19 5.78 -16.41
CA LYS A 62 4.14 4.78 -17.47
C LYS A 62 3.92 5.39 -18.85
N GLU A 63 3.03 6.37 -18.98
CA GLU A 63 2.76 7.07 -20.24
C GLU A 63 3.99 7.84 -20.74
N LYS A 64 4.65 8.58 -19.85
CA LYS A 64 5.76 9.46 -20.23
C LYS A 64 7.10 8.74 -20.38
N TYR A 65 7.39 7.76 -19.53
CA TYR A 65 8.71 7.13 -19.47
C TYR A 65 8.69 5.63 -19.83
N GLY A 66 7.51 5.02 -19.97
CA GLY A 66 7.33 3.60 -20.30
C GLY A 66 7.64 2.66 -19.13
N ASN A 67 8.87 2.70 -18.62
CA ASN A 67 9.35 1.82 -17.55
C ASN A 67 9.87 2.62 -16.35
N ALA A 68 9.78 2.04 -15.15
CA ALA A 68 10.31 2.59 -13.91
C ALA A 68 11.80 2.99 -14.02
N ASN A 69 12.61 2.24 -14.78
CA ASN A 69 14.03 2.52 -14.96
C ASN A 69 14.30 3.80 -15.76
N ASN A 70 13.36 4.18 -16.64
CA ASN A 70 13.45 5.39 -17.48
C ASN A 70 12.94 6.64 -16.76
N THR A 71 12.41 6.50 -15.54
CA THR A 71 11.97 7.64 -14.73
C THR A 71 13.19 8.48 -14.32
N PRO A 72 13.18 9.81 -14.51
CA PRO A 72 14.28 10.70 -14.12
C PRO A 72 14.73 10.51 -12.66
N ALA A 73 16.03 10.66 -12.42
CA ALA A 73 16.63 10.52 -11.10
C ALA A 73 15.99 11.46 -10.07
N ASP A 74 15.75 12.72 -10.44
CA ASP A 74 15.15 13.72 -9.55
C ASP A 74 13.77 13.30 -9.03
N ILE A 75 12.92 12.75 -9.91
CA ILE A 75 11.56 12.29 -9.56
C ILE A 75 11.66 11.06 -8.65
N ARG A 76 12.56 10.14 -8.98
CA ARG A 76 12.79 8.92 -8.20
C ARG A 76 13.29 9.23 -6.79
N GLU A 77 14.21 10.16 -6.65
CA GLU A 77 14.73 10.62 -5.37
C GLU A 77 13.66 11.36 -4.56
N GLU A 78 12.82 12.19 -5.21
CA GLU A 78 11.68 12.81 -4.53
C GLU A 78 10.70 11.77 -4.00
N ILE A 79 10.30 10.78 -4.81
CA ILE A 79 9.43 9.67 -4.39
C ILE A 79 10.09 8.90 -3.23
N HIS A 80 11.39 8.63 -3.30
CA HIS A 80 12.10 7.92 -2.24
C HIS A 80 12.10 8.72 -0.93
N ARG A 81 12.47 10.00 -0.99
CA ARG A 81 12.52 10.89 0.18
C ARG A 81 11.16 11.04 0.84
N GLU A 82 10.09 11.21 0.07
CA GLU A 82 8.74 11.34 0.64
C GLU A 82 8.19 10.01 1.15
N SER A 83 8.47 8.89 0.47
CA SER A 83 8.04 7.56 0.95
C SER A 83 8.70 7.15 2.27
N LEU A 84 9.96 7.54 2.52
CA LEU A 84 10.62 7.36 3.82
C LEU A 84 9.89 8.08 4.96
N LYS A 85 9.31 9.26 4.71
CA LYS A 85 8.54 10.00 5.73
C LYS A 85 7.25 9.27 6.11
N VAL A 86 6.60 8.63 5.13
CA VAL A 86 5.38 7.82 5.37
C VAL A 86 5.74 6.51 6.08
N MET A 87 6.92 5.95 5.80
CA MET A 87 7.37 4.68 6.37
C MET A 87 7.37 4.65 7.90
N LYS A 88 7.60 5.78 8.59
CA LYS A 88 7.48 5.88 10.05
C LYS A 88 6.10 5.44 10.55
N TYR A 89 5.04 5.85 9.87
CA TYR A 89 3.67 5.51 10.23
C TYR A 89 3.35 4.06 9.88
N ASN A 90 3.80 3.59 8.72
CA ASN A 90 3.65 2.19 8.32
C ASN A 90 4.37 1.24 9.29
N PHE A 91 5.53 1.65 9.79
CA PHE A 91 6.25 0.89 10.81
C PHE A 91 5.44 0.76 12.09
N MET A 92 4.79 1.82 12.57
CA MET A 92 3.87 1.71 13.71
C MET A 92 2.68 0.78 13.40
N LEU A 93 2.13 0.84 12.18
CA LEU A 93 0.99 0.00 11.80
C LEU A 93 1.32 -1.49 11.65
N VAL A 94 2.57 -1.85 11.34
CA VAL A 94 2.97 -3.24 11.04
C VAL A 94 3.84 -3.86 12.14
N PHE A 95 4.71 -3.07 12.78
CA PHE A 95 5.73 -3.57 13.68
C PHE A 95 5.27 -3.56 15.15
N ASN A 96 4.38 -4.49 15.51
CA ASN A 96 3.98 -4.83 16.88
C ASN A 96 3.65 -3.66 17.83
N PHE A 97 3.36 -2.46 17.31
CA PHE A 97 3.08 -1.28 18.13
C PHE A 97 1.84 -1.47 19.00
N ARG A 98 0.90 -2.31 18.55
CA ARG A 98 -0.34 -2.66 19.25
C ARG A 98 -0.09 -3.47 20.53
N THR A 99 0.92 -4.33 20.51
CA THR A 99 1.15 -5.35 21.53
C THR A 99 1.42 -4.76 22.92
N PRO A 100 2.29 -3.75 23.10
CA PRO A 100 2.46 -3.08 24.39
C PRO A 100 1.18 -2.47 24.97
N PHE A 101 0.32 -1.87 24.13
CA PHE A 101 -0.94 -1.28 24.59
C PHE A 101 -1.94 -2.35 25.01
N LEU A 102 -2.01 -3.46 24.28
CA LEU A 102 -2.83 -4.61 24.69
C LEU A 102 -2.41 -5.10 26.08
N PHE A 103 -1.11 -5.29 26.32
CA PHE A 103 -0.60 -5.68 27.64
C PHE A 103 -0.93 -4.65 28.72
N LEU A 104 -0.76 -3.36 28.42
CA LEU A 104 -1.09 -2.28 29.36
C LEU A 104 -2.57 -2.33 29.78
N PHE A 105 -3.50 -2.42 28.83
CA PHE A 105 -4.93 -2.45 29.14
C PHE A 105 -5.37 -3.73 29.87
N CYS A 106 -4.74 -4.87 29.56
CA CYS A 106 -4.94 -6.11 30.30
C CYS A 106 -4.41 -6.00 31.74
N LEU A 107 -3.24 -5.39 31.96
CA LEU A 107 -2.68 -5.18 33.30
C LEU A 107 -3.51 -4.20 34.16
N LEU A 108 -4.23 -3.28 33.52
CA LEU A 108 -5.17 -2.37 34.18
C LEU A 108 -6.56 -2.99 34.41
N ASP A 109 -6.77 -4.26 34.03
CA ASP A 109 -8.05 -4.98 34.09
C ASP A 109 -9.20 -4.31 33.30
N ILE A 110 -8.86 -3.59 32.22
CA ILE A 110 -9.83 -2.92 31.34
C ILE A 110 -9.50 -3.22 29.86
N PRO A 111 -9.57 -4.49 29.42
CA PRO A 111 -9.23 -4.87 28.05
C PRO A 111 -10.15 -4.24 26.99
N VAL A 112 -11.37 -3.83 27.37
CA VAL A 112 -12.32 -3.16 26.45
C VAL A 112 -11.73 -1.87 25.87
N LEU A 113 -10.91 -1.16 26.64
CA LEU A 113 -10.29 0.10 26.20
C LEU A 113 -9.30 -0.10 25.04
N TYR A 114 -8.72 -1.30 24.91
CA TYR A 114 -7.88 -1.67 23.78
C TYR A 114 -8.63 -1.60 22.45
N PHE A 115 -9.90 -2.06 22.40
CA PHE A 115 -10.69 -2.00 21.17
C PHE A 115 -11.00 -0.56 20.75
N LEU A 116 -11.25 0.32 21.73
CA LEU A 116 -11.41 1.75 21.45
C LEU A 116 -10.10 2.37 20.95
N PHE A 117 -8.97 1.99 21.54
CA PHE A 117 -7.65 2.40 21.06
C PHE A 117 -7.40 1.94 19.61
N GLU A 118 -7.68 0.69 19.26
CA GLU A 118 -7.54 0.20 17.88
C GLU A 118 -8.44 0.98 16.92
N ILE A 119 -9.73 1.12 17.24
CA ILE A 119 -10.68 1.79 16.34
C ILE A 119 -10.30 3.27 16.16
N ILE A 120 -9.89 3.96 17.21
CA ILE A 120 -9.65 5.40 17.16
C ILE A 120 -8.21 5.69 16.73
N VAL A 121 -7.22 5.24 17.51
CA VAL A 121 -5.82 5.65 17.36
C VAL A 121 -5.20 5.02 16.12
N ILE A 122 -5.36 3.70 15.92
CA ILE A 122 -4.76 3.01 14.79
C ILE A 122 -5.41 3.45 13.47
N SER A 123 -6.74 3.60 13.41
CA SER A 123 -7.41 4.12 12.22
C SER A 123 -7.00 5.55 11.88
N LEU A 124 -6.74 6.40 12.88
CA LEU A 124 -6.29 7.77 12.66
C LEU A 124 -4.86 7.83 12.13
N ILE A 125 -3.96 6.95 12.62
CA ILE A 125 -2.62 6.78 12.07
C ILE A 125 -2.68 6.26 10.62
N GLU A 126 -3.53 5.27 10.34
CA GLU A 126 -3.72 4.73 8.99
C GLU A 126 -4.23 5.80 8.03
N TYR A 127 -5.28 6.54 8.43
CA TYR A 127 -5.82 7.64 7.65
C TYR A 127 -4.76 8.71 7.36
N TYR A 128 -3.98 9.10 8.37
CA TYR A 128 -2.92 10.09 8.21
C TYR A 128 -1.82 9.59 7.27
N ALA A 129 -1.42 8.32 7.36
CA ALA A 129 -0.41 7.72 6.48
C ALA A 129 -0.88 7.73 5.02
N ILE A 130 -2.12 7.33 4.75
CA ILE A 130 -2.72 7.37 3.42
C ILE A 130 -2.83 8.80 2.91
N HIS A 131 -3.32 9.73 3.74
CA HIS A 131 -3.45 11.13 3.35
C HIS A 131 -2.10 11.74 2.97
N ARG A 132 -1.06 11.52 3.79
CA ARG A 132 0.30 12.00 3.51
C ARG A 132 0.85 11.36 2.23
N HIS A 133 0.60 10.07 2.04
CA HIS A 133 1.01 9.35 0.82
C HIS A 133 0.40 9.95 -0.43
N GLU A 134 -0.92 10.11 -0.43
CA GLU A 134 -1.68 10.65 -1.56
C GLU A 134 -1.34 12.12 -1.84
N ALA A 135 -1.07 12.91 -0.80
CA ALA A 135 -0.69 14.31 -0.94
C ALA A 135 0.62 14.49 -1.72
N PHE A 136 1.67 13.71 -1.41
CA PHE A 136 2.91 13.80 -2.17
C PHE A 136 2.76 13.18 -3.58
N CYS A 137 2.00 12.08 -3.72
CA CYS A 137 1.76 11.47 -5.03
C CYS A 137 1.08 12.47 -5.98
N LYS A 138 0.07 13.19 -5.50
CA LYS A 138 -0.60 14.25 -6.26
C LYS A 138 0.36 15.36 -6.69
N ARG A 139 1.23 15.83 -5.78
CA ARG A 139 2.20 16.89 -6.08
C ARG A 139 3.18 16.47 -7.17
N ILE A 140 3.71 15.24 -7.09
CA ILE A 140 4.64 14.70 -8.09
C ILE A 140 3.90 14.46 -9.42
N ALA A 141 2.67 13.95 -9.38
CA ALA A 141 1.86 13.77 -10.58
C ALA A 141 1.58 15.10 -11.31
N GLN A 142 1.52 16.22 -10.59
CA GLN A 142 1.36 17.56 -11.15
C GLN A 142 2.66 18.16 -11.71
N SER A 143 3.83 17.78 -11.16
CA SER A 143 5.13 18.23 -11.69
C SER A 143 5.51 17.53 -13.00
N ILE A 144 4.95 16.34 -13.23
CA ILE A 144 5.08 15.62 -14.50
C ILE A 144 4.16 16.30 -15.54
N LYS A 145 4.75 17.22 -16.31
CA LYS A 145 4.17 17.77 -17.55
C LYS A 145 4.15 16.76 -18.67
#